data_AF-A0A2G6LF21-F1
#
_entry.id   AF-A0A2G6LF21-F1
#
_cell.length_a   1.000
_cell.length_b   1.000
_cell.length_c   1.000
_cell.angle_alpha   90.00
_cell.angle_beta   90.00
_cell.angle_gamma   90.00
#
_symmetry.space_group_name_H-M   'P 1'
#
loop_
_entity.id
_entity.type
_entity.pdbx_description
1 polymer ?
#
loop_
_entity_poly.entity_id
_entity_poly.type
_entity_poly.pdbx_seq_one_letter_code
_entity_poly.pdbx_strand_id
1 'polypeptide(L)'
;MKTRLISISVLSALFIAQVAYAGEGVSVVTDPAKLRNITDTGRSDSARVNDFIPQEDGTVIDKRTGLQWMRCALGQKWTGKTCTGQAKEYTYQQGQQAPESFAGYNDWRVPTRFELETLVYCSSSKDNGRDNSTKQLPHYLKGCVGNYQRPTIVEQAFPNSPIWFWSASPFAHLESRAWSVEFDSGSDYSTGKDDLYSIRAVRNSQ
;
A
#
# COMPACT_ATOMS: atom_id res chain seq x y z
N MET A 1 7.93 -67.10 12.62
CA MET A 1 8.03 -65.89 11.77
C MET A 1 6.59 -65.50 11.38
N LYS A 2 5.85 -64.74 12.18
CA LYS A 2 5.73 -63.26 12.21
C LYS A 2 5.58 -62.62 10.81
N THR A 3 4.35 -62.31 10.43
CA THR A 3 4.04 -61.19 9.53
C THR A 3 2.83 -60.45 10.09
N ARG A 4 3.06 -59.20 10.50
CA ARG A 4 2.07 -58.31 11.12
C ARG A 4 1.24 -57.63 10.03
N LEU A 5 -0.07 -57.53 10.24
CA LEU A 5 -0.91 -56.55 9.56
C LEU A 5 -0.52 -55.14 10.03
N ILE A 6 -0.35 -54.22 9.09
CA ILE A 6 -0.23 -52.78 9.36
C ILE A 6 -1.54 -52.14 8.93
N SER A 7 -2.29 -51.66 9.93
CA SER A 7 -3.39 -50.72 9.78
C SER A 7 -2.83 -49.39 9.28
N ILE A 8 -3.30 -48.88 8.15
CA ILE A 8 -3.02 -47.52 7.70
C ILE A 8 -4.31 -46.74 7.90
N SER A 9 -4.31 -45.90 8.92
CA SER A 9 -5.34 -44.91 9.15
C SER A 9 -4.66 -43.56 9.35
N VAL A 10 -5.35 -42.56 8.81
CA VAL A 10 -5.31 -41.12 9.11
C VAL A 10 -4.34 -40.19 8.32
N LEU A 11 -4.99 -39.11 7.87
CA LEU A 11 -4.54 -37.72 7.65
C LEU A 11 -4.10 -37.30 6.23
N SER A 12 -5.10 -36.78 5.52
CA SER A 12 -5.08 -35.47 4.85
C SER A 12 -3.76 -34.70 4.89
N ALA A 13 -3.15 -34.58 3.72
CA ALA A 13 -2.36 -33.41 3.37
C ALA A 13 -2.77 -33.01 1.96
N LEU A 14 -3.81 -32.17 1.89
CA LEU A 14 -4.00 -31.30 0.73
C LEU A 14 -2.71 -30.47 0.69
N PHE A 15 -1.84 -30.73 -0.28
CA PHE A 15 -0.73 -29.85 -0.61
C PHE A 15 -1.34 -28.51 -1.02
N ILE A 16 -1.52 -27.60 -0.06
CA ILE A 16 -1.60 -26.18 -0.37
C ILE A 16 -0.23 -25.87 -0.94
N ALA A 17 -0.19 -25.50 -2.22
CA ALA A 17 0.98 -24.88 -2.80
C ALA A 17 1.21 -23.57 -2.05
N GLN A 18 1.97 -23.63 -0.94
CA GLN A 18 2.67 -22.46 -0.45
C GLN A 18 3.65 -22.10 -1.55
N VAL A 19 3.25 -21.17 -2.42
CA VAL A 19 4.24 -20.31 -3.07
C VAL A 19 4.72 -19.37 -1.98
N ALA A 20 5.53 -19.90 -1.07
CA ALA A 20 6.51 -19.08 -0.39
C ALA A 20 7.42 -18.59 -1.51
N TYR A 21 7.34 -17.30 -1.85
CA TYR A 21 8.36 -16.66 -2.66
C TYR A 21 9.65 -16.72 -1.84
N ALA A 22 10.39 -17.81 -1.99
CA ALA A 22 11.76 -17.91 -1.57
C ALA A 22 12.56 -16.93 -2.44
N GLY A 23 12.93 -15.80 -1.81
CA GLY A 23 13.91 -14.79 -2.22
C GLY A 23 14.53 -14.89 -3.61
N GLU A 24 14.02 -14.09 -4.54
CA GLU A 24 14.91 -13.20 -5.28
C GLU A 24 14.79 -11.84 -4.61
N GLY A 25 15.90 -11.35 -4.05
CA GLY A 25 15.95 -10.24 -3.09
C GLY A 25 15.42 -8.92 -3.63
N VAL A 26 14.11 -8.68 -3.48
CA VAL A 26 13.57 -7.33 -3.57
C VAL A 26 14.06 -6.56 -2.36
N SER A 27 15.11 -5.75 -2.55
CA SER A 27 15.62 -4.87 -1.50
C SER A 27 14.54 -3.87 -1.10
N VAL A 28 14.31 -3.72 0.20
CA VAL A 28 13.42 -2.68 0.73
C VAL A 28 13.93 -1.30 0.31
N VAL A 29 13.10 -0.53 -0.37
CA VAL A 29 13.40 0.83 -0.84
C VAL A 29 12.69 1.84 0.06
N THR A 30 13.46 2.57 0.85
CA THR A 30 12.96 3.69 1.68
C THR A 30 13.56 5.04 1.29
N ASP A 31 14.52 5.06 0.36
CA ASP A 31 15.14 6.29 -0.13
C ASP A 31 14.11 7.13 -0.92
N PRO A 32 13.86 8.40 -0.53
CA PRO A 32 12.90 9.27 -1.20
C PRO A 32 13.11 9.44 -2.70
N ALA A 33 14.37 9.55 -3.17
CA ALA A 33 14.65 9.77 -4.58
C ALA A 33 14.35 8.50 -5.42
N LYS A 34 14.70 7.33 -4.88
CA LYS A 34 14.36 6.04 -5.50
C LYS A 34 12.85 5.81 -5.54
N LEU A 35 12.14 6.07 -4.44
CA LEU A 35 10.67 5.95 -4.39
C LEU A 35 9.99 6.88 -5.40
N ARG A 36 10.46 8.13 -5.51
CA ARG A 36 9.98 9.06 -6.54
C ARG A 36 10.17 8.50 -7.93
N ASN A 37 11.35 7.98 -8.25
CA ASN A 37 11.62 7.38 -9.56
C ASN A 37 10.70 6.17 -9.84
N ILE A 38 10.46 5.31 -8.84
CA ILE A 38 9.53 4.17 -8.95
C ILE A 38 8.10 4.66 -9.27
N THR A 39 7.63 5.71 -8.60
CA THR A 39 6.32 6.30 -8.88
C THR A 39 6.27 6.90 -10.29
N ASP A 40 7.25 7.73 -10.65
CA ASP A 40 7.26 8.52 -11.88
C ASP A 40 7.38 7.65 -13.13
N THR A 41 8.09 6.53 -13.03
CA THR A 41 8.26 5.57 -14.15
C THR A 41 7.19 4.48 -14.17
N GLY A 42 6.55 4.18 -13.04
CA GLY A 42 5.66 3.03 -12.92
C GLY A 42 4.17 3.36 -12.93
N ARG A 43 3.71 4.50 -12.41
CA ARG A 43 2.28 4.70 -12.11
C ARG A 43 1.34 4.64 -13.32
N SER A 44 1.84 4.87 -14.53
CA SER A 44 1.08 4.77 -15.78
C SER A 44 1.36 3.47 -16.57
N ASP A 45 2.15 2.55 -16.03
CA ASP A 45 2.38 1.25 -16.64
C ASP A 45 1.20 0.31 -16.36
N SER A 46 0.59 -0.25 -17.40
CA SER A 46 -0.53 -1.18 -17.27
C SER A 46 -0.12 -2.53 -16.65
N ALA A 47 1.16 -2.89 -16.72
CA ALA A 47 1.70 -4.11 -16.12
C ALA A 47 1.71 -4.07 -14.58
N ARG A 48 1.52 -2.89 -13.98
CA ARG A 48 1.54 -2.64 -12.53
C ARG A 48 0.64 -3.54 -11.70
N VAL A 49 -0.46 -4.02 -12.29
CA VAL A 49 -1.36 -4.97 -11.63
C VAL A 49 -0.65 -6.27 -11.18
N ASN A 50 0.47 -6.60 -11.82
CA ASN A 50 1.25 -7.80 -11.54
C ASN A 50 2.38 -7.57 -10.53
N ASP A 51 2.60 -6.33 -10.06
CA ASP A 51 3.68 -6.00 -9.12
C ASP A 51 3.37 -6.36 -7.68
N PHE A 52 2.08 -6.56 -7.39
CA PHE A 52 1.58 -6.85 -6.06
C PHE A 52 1.43 -8.35 -5.85
N ILE A 53 2.18 -8.92 -4.91
CA ILE A 53 2.08 -10.33 -4.50
C ILE A 53 1.15 -10.41 -3.29
N PRO A 54 -0.12 -10.82 -3.45
CA PRO A 54 -1.04 -10.98 -2.34
C PRO A 54 -0.57 -12.09 -1.40
N GLN A 55 -0.71 -11.87 -0.11
CA GLN A 55 -0.54 -12.87 0.93
C GLN A 55 -1.92 -13.38 1.39
N GLU A 56 -1.97 -14.56 2.00
CA GLU A 56 -3.24 -15.16 2.49
C GLU A 56 -3.80 -14.46 3.74
N ASP A 57 -3.00 -13.63 4.39
CA ASP A 57 -3.27 -12.99 5.70
C ASP A 57 -3.87 -11.58 5.62
N GLY A 58 -4.25 -11.13 4.42
CA GLY A 58 -4.77 -9.77 4.20
C GLY A 58 -3.69 -8.70 4.01
N THR A 59 -2.44 -9.12 3.77
CA THR A 59 -1.35 -8.24 3.35
C THR A 59 -0.97 -8.45 1.87
N VAL A 60 -0.15 -7.55 1.34
CA VAL A 60 0.37 -7.61 -0.03
C VAL A 60 1.78 -7.06 -0.08
N ILE A 61 2.68 -7.71 -0.82
CA ILE A 61 4.05 -7.23 -1.04
C ILE A 61 4.11 -6.50 -2.39
N ASP A 62 4.65 -5.28 -2.41
CA ASP A 62 4.98 -4.56 -3.64
C ASP A 62 6.41 -4.90 -4.08
N LYS A 63 6.54 -5.67 -5.18
CA LYS A 63 7.84 -6.12 -5.71
C LYS A 63 8.77 -4.99 -6.15
N ARG A 64 8.25 -3.78 -6.38
CA ARG A 64 9.10 -2.64 -6.80
C ARG A 64 9.80 -1.99 -5.62
N THR A 65 9.22 -2.09 -4.43
CA THR A 65 9.67 -1.39 -3.23
C THR A 65 10.12 -2.31 -2.11
N GLY A 66 9.74 -3.60 -2.12
CA GLY A 66 9.96 -4.49 -0.98
C GLY A 66 9.16 -4.05 0.26
N LEU A 67 8.10 -3.28 0.07
CA LEU A 67 7.21 -2.89 1.15
C LEU A 67 6.03 -3.86 1.20
N GLN A 68 5.65 -4.22 2.42
CA GLN A 68 4.46 -5.00 2.68
C GLN A 68 3.38 -4.07 3.23
N TRP A 69 2.20 -4.17 2.65
CA TRP A 69 1.07 -3.29 2.91
C TRP A 69 -0.11 -4.06 3.49
N MET A 70 -0.86 -3.42 4.39
CA MET A 70 -2.21 -3.89 4.69
C MET A 70 -3.11 -3.64 3.46
N ARG A 71 -3.85 -4.68 3.03
CA ARG A 71 -4.77 -4.57 1.89
C ARG A 71 -6.00 -3.73 2.20
N CYS A 72 -6.45 -3.76 3.45
CA CYS A 72 -7.52 -2.91 3.93
C CYS A 72 -6.97 -1.64 4.58
N ALA A 73 -7.72 -0.54 4.49
CA ALA A 73 -7.47 0.62 5.33
C ALA A 73 -7.81 0.30 6.79
N LEU A 74 -7.19 1.00 7.75
CA LEU A 74 -7.53 0.83 9.17
C LEU A 74 -9.02 1.08 9.41
N GLY A 75 -9.63 0.24 10.26
CA GLY A 75 -11.08 0.23 10.52
C GLY A 75 -11.89 -0.72 9.63
N GLN A 76 -11.39 -1.07 8.44
CA GLN A 76 -11.98 -2.12 7.61
C GLN A 76 -11.54 -3.52 8.05
N LYS A 77 -12.25 -4.55 7.60
CA LYS A 77 -11.94 -5.96 7.88
C LYS A 77 -11.65 -6.74 6.61
N TRP A 78 -10.56 -7.49 6.61
CA TRP A 78 -10.25 -8.44 5.55
C TRP A 78 -11.13 -9.68 5.67
N THR A 79 -11.73 -10.10 4.56
CA THR A 79 -12.64 -11.27 4.49
C THR A 79 -12.01 -12.51 3.85
N GLY A 80 -10.71 -12.48 3.57
CA GLY A 80 -10.05 -13.46 2.71
C GLY A 80 -10.11 -13.11 1.21
N LYS A 81 -11.01 -12.19 0.81
CA LYS A 81 -11.18 -11.78 -0.60
C LYS A 81 -11.24 -10.26 -0.78
N THR A 82 -11.95 -9.57 0.10
CA THR A 82 -12.17 -8.12 0.00
C THR A 82 -12.16 -7.46 1.37
N CYS A 83 -12.11 -6.13 1.38
CA CYS A 83 -12.25 -5.31 2.57
C CYS A 83 -13.71 -4.94 2.79
N THR A 84 -14.25 -5.17 3.98
CA THR A 84 -15.61 -4.80 4.35
C THR A 84 -15.63 -3.84 5.54
N GLY A 85 -16.77 -3.18 5.74
CA GLY A 85 -16.90 -2.10 6.73
C GLY A 85 -16.37 -0.77 6.21
N GLN A 86 -16.49 0.26 7.05
CA GLN A 86 -16.02 1.60 6.76
C GLN A 86 -14.58 1.75 7.28
N ALA A 87 -13.74 2.42 6.49
CA ALA A 87 -12.44 2.85 6.99
C ALA A 87 -12.64 3.89 8.09
N LYS A 88 -11.80 3.80 9.12
CA LYS A 88 -11.76 4.80 10.17
C LYS A 88 -10.96 6.00 9.69
N GLU A 89 -11.47 7.18 9.98
CA GLU A 89 -10.80 8.44 9.67
C GLU A 89 -10.18 9.02 10.95
N TYR A 90 -9.05 9.70 10.77
CA TYR A 90 -8.22 10.19 11.85
C TYR A 90 -7.73 11.60 11.54
N THR A 91 -7.58 12.42 12.57
CA THR A 91 -6.69 13.59 12.46
C THR A 91 -5.25 13.12 12.24
N TYR A 92 -4.37 13.99 11.75
CA TYR A 92 -2.98 13.63 11.49
C TYR A 92 -2.33 13.00 12.73
N GLN A 93 -2.45 13.64 13.90
CA GLN A 93 -1.83 13.17 15.13
C GLN A 93 -2.36 11.81 15.57
N GLN A 94 -3.68 11.59 15.47
CA GLN A 94 -4.29 10.29 15.80
C GLN A 94 -3.83 9.20 14.83
N GLY A 95 -3.79 9.53 13.53
CA GLY A 95 -3.41 8.60 12.47
C GLY A 95 -1.96 8.10 12.61
N GLN A 96 -1.04 8.97 13.04
CA GLN A 96 0.36 8.58 13.29
C GLN A 96 0.51 7.47 14.35
N GLN A 97 -0.45 7.33 15.26
CA GLN A 97 -0.45 6.34 16.35
C GLN A 97 -1.45 5.20 16.11
N ALA A 98 -2.15 5.20 14.97
CA ALA A 98 -3.23 4.27 14.69
C ALA A 98 -2.82 2.85 14.27
N PRO A 99 -1.64 2.61 13.62
CA PRO A 99 -1.25 1.25 13.26
C PRO A 99 -1.14 0.33 14.48
N GLU A 100 -1.72 -0.86 14.37
CA GLU A 100 -1.71 -1.90 15.39
C GLU A 100 -1.09 -3.19 14.83
N SER A 101 -0.89 -4.18 15.71
CA SER A 101 -0.45 -5.51 15.29
C SER A 101 -1.46 -6.17 14.36
N PHE A 102 -0.97 -6.76 13.27
CA PHE A 102 -1.80 -7.41 12.25
C PHE A 102 -0.99 -8.48 11.52
N ALA A 103 -1.66 -9.57 11.12
CA ALA A 103 -1.05 -10.69 10.40
C ALA A 103 0.20 -11.27 11.10
N GLY A 104 0.25 -11.24 12.43
CA GLY A 104 1.39 -11.73 13.22
C GLY A 104 2.58 -10.75 13.31
N TYR A 105 2.47 -9.55 12.74
CA TYR A 105 3.51 -8.51 12.78
C TYR A 105 3.08 -7.33 13.65
N ASN A 106 4.05 -6.66 14.28
CA ASN A 106 3.84 -5.55 15.22
C ASN A 106 4.65 -4.29 14.87
N ASP A 107 5.30 -4.27 13.72
CA ASP A 107 6.14 -3.19 13.17
C ASP A 107 5.42 -2.38 12.08
N TRP A 108 4.08 -2.46 12.05
CA TRP A 108 3.24 -1.66 11.16
C TRP A 108 3.34 -0.18 11.49
N ARG A 109 3.50 0.65 10.47
CA ARG A 109 3.61 2.11 10.60
C ARG A 109 2.80 2.83 9.53
N VAL A 110 2.62 4.13 9.72
CA VAL A 110 2.09 5.02 8.67
C VAL A 110 3.18 5.18 7.59
N PRO A 111 2.85 5.09 6.29
CA PRO A 111 3.80 5.26 5.20
C PRO A 111 4.26 6.71 5.10
N THR A 112 5.51 6.93 4.70
CA THR A 112 5.95 8.25 4.25
C THR A 112 5.17 8.66 2.99
N ARG A 113 5.18 9.95 2.67
CA ARG A 113 4.55 10.46 1.45
C ARG A 113 4.99 9.68 0.22
N PHE A 114 6.30 9.48 0.04
CA PHE A 114 6.83 8.84 -1.17
C PHE A 114 6.53 7.35 -1.25
N GLU A 115 6.40 6.65 -0.11
CA GLU A 115 5.93 5.27 -0.09
C GLU A 115 4.46 5.21 -0.51
N LEU A 116 3.61 6.09 0.02
CA LEU A 116 2.18 6.12 -0.30
C LEU A 116 1.92 6.49 -1.78
N GLU A 117 2.70 7.44 -2.31
CA GLU A 117 2.68 7.78 -3.74
C GLU A 117 2.93 6.56 -4.65
N THR A 118 3.72 5.57 -4.22
CA THR A 118 3.99 4.37 -5.03
C THR A 118 2.75 3.51 -5.29
N LEU A 119 1.69 3.69 -4.49
CA LEU A 119 0.43 2.98 -4.69
C LEU A 119 -0.44 3.60 -5.78
N VAL A 120 -0.17 4.84 -6.21
CA VAL A 120 -0.93 5.50 -7.28
C VAL A 120 -0.79 4.72 -8.58
N TYR A 121 -1.92 4.48 -9.24
CA TYR A 121 -2.04 3.74 -10.48
C TYR A 121 -3.04 4.43 -11.42
N CYS A 122 -2.54 4.88 -12.56
CA CYS A 122 -3.29 5.53 -13.62
C CYS A 122 -3.67 4.50 -14.69
N SER A 123 -4.86 3.92 -14.58
CA SER A 123 -5.31 2.89 -15.53
C SER A 123 -5.58 3.40 -16.95
N SER A 124 -5.56 4.72 -17.15
CA SER A 124 -5.55 5.37 -18.47
C SER A 124 -4.17 5.33 -19.15
N SER A 125 -3.14 4.86 -18.45
CA SER A 125 -1.73 4.91 -18.83
C SER A 125 -1.22 6.33 -19.12
N LYS A 126 -1.83 7.34 -18.50
CA LYS A 126 -1.48 8.76 -18.67
C LYS A 126 -1.53 9.48 -17.34
N ASP A 127 -0.54 10.31 -17.08
CA ASP A 127 -0.43 11.17 -15.90
C ASP A 127 0.18 12.52 -16.23
N ASN A 128 0.02 13.49 -15.32
CA ASN A 128 0.53 14.86 -15.46
C ASN A 128 1.96 15.05 -14.88
N GLY A 129 2.69 13.97 -14.59
CA GLY A 129 4.00 14.05 -13.96
C GLY A 129 3.99 14.72 -12.57
N ARG A 130 5.07 15.43 -12.28
CA ARG A 130 5.22 16.23 -11.06
C ARG A 130 5.20 17.71 -11.36
N ASP A 131 4.79 18.49 -10.37
CA ASP A 131 4.87 19.94 -10.42
C ASP A 131 6.32 20.41 -10.33
N ASN A 132 6.91 20.73 -11.48
CA ASN A 132 8.27 21.26 -11.59
C ASN A 132 8.30 22.80 -11.61
N SER A 133 7.17 23.48 -11.34
CA SER A 133 7.08 24.94 -11.41
C SER A 133 7.92 25.65 -10.33
N THR A 134 8.14 25.02 -9.18
CA THR A 134 9.01 25.53 -8.12
C THR A 134 10.37 24.82 -8.18
N LYS A 135 11.47 25.58 -8.32
CA LYS A 135 12.84 25.04 -8.11
C LYS A 135 13.08 24.56 -6.67
N GLN A 136 12.14 24.82 -5.76
CA GLN A 136 12.17 24.40 -4.37
C GLN A 136 11.34 23.15 -4.18
N LEU A 137 11.94 22.19 -3.47
CA LEU A 137 11.29 20.99 -3.01
C LEU A 137 10.23 21.30 -1.94
N PRO A 138 9.16 20.48 -1.88
CA PRO A 138 8.99 19.24 -2.63
C PRO A 138 7.99 19.34 -3.81
N HIS A 139 8.37 18.80 -4.97
CA HIS A 139 7.51 18.72 -6.16
C HIS A 139 6.26 17.88 -5.91
N TYR A 140 5.08 18.47 -6.07
CA TYR A 140 3.78 17.81 -5.92
C TYR A 140 3.57 16.74 -7.00
N LEU A 141 2.97 15.62 -6.64
CA LEU A 141 2.52 14.61 -7.59
C LEU A 141 1.20 15.08 -8.21
N LYS A 142 1.17 15.23 -9.53
CA LYS A 142 -0.07 15.54 -10.25
C LYS A 142 -0.79 14.26 -10.65
N GLY A 143 -2.11 14.27 -10.62
CA GLY A 143 -2.95 13.10 -10.86
C GLY A 143 -2.93 12.55 -12.30
N CYS A 144 -3.68 11.46 -12.46
CA CYS A 144 -3.92 10.76 -13.71
C CYS A 144 -4.72 11.61 -14.71
N VAL A 145 -4.61 11.27 -16.00
CA VAL A 145 -5.24 12.01 -17.10
C VAL A 145 -6.14 11.11 -17.92
N GLY A 146 -7.28 11.63 -18.36
CA GLY A 146 -8.22 10.93 -19.25
C GLY A 146 -9.19 10.03 -18.51
N ASN A 147 -9.57 8.92 -19.15
CA ASN A 147 -10.52 7.96 -18.60
C ASN A 147 -9.77 6.90 -17.79
N TYR A 148 -9.69 7.12 -16.48
CA TYR A 148 -9.07 6.20 -15.53
C TYR A 148 -10.09 5.68 -14.51
N GLN A 149 -9.76 4.54 -13.91
CA GLN A 149 -10.54 3.91 -12.84
C GLN A 149 -10.43 4.74 -11.56
N ARG A 150 -11.50 4.73 -10.75
CA ARG A 150 -11.54 5.41 -9.45
C ARG A 150 -11.92 4.39 -8.38
N PRO A 151 -11.10 4.22 -7.33
CA PRO A 151 -9.86 4.94 -7.05
C PRO A 151 -8.68 4.57 -7.98
N THR A 152 -7.75 5.50 -8.18
CA THR A 152 -6.47 5.41 -8.92
C THR A 152 -5.43 4.57 -8.19
N ILE A 153 -5.83 3.35 -7.82
CA ILE A 153 -5.02 2.36 -7.11
C ILE A 153 -5.29 1.00 -7.75
N VAL A 154 -4.36 0.05 -7.63
CA VAL A 154 -4.61 -1.33 -8.10
C VAL A 154 -5.64 -1.99 -7.19
N GLU A 155 -6.92 -1.95 -7.58
CA GLU A 155 -8.05 -2.44 -6.79
C GLU A 155 -7.95 -3.93 -6.43
N GLN A 156 -7.31 -4.73 -7.29
CA GLN A 156 -7.08 -6.13 -6.99
C GLN A 156 -6.21 -6.29 -5.74
N ALA A 157 -5.22 -5.42 -5.53
CA ALA A 157 -4.38 -5.42 -4.34
C ALA A 157 -5.08 -4.73 -3.15
N PHE A 158 -5.82 -3.65 -3.41
CA PHE A 158 -6.43 -2.77 -2.41
C PHE A 158 -7.93 -2.58 -2.64
N PRO A 159 -8.74 -3.62 -2.40
CA PRO A 159 -10.18 -3.56 -2.70
C PRO A 159 -10.93 -2.64 -1.73
N ASN A 160 -11.98 -1.99 -2.22
CA ASN A 160 -12.83 -1.07 -1.44
C ASN A 160 -12.01 0.02 -0.71
N SER A 161 -10.98 0.54 -1.37
CA SER A 161 -10.11 1.56 -0.79
C SER A 161 -10.84 2.91 -0.63
N PRO A 162 -10.67 3.60 0.51
CA PRO A 162 -10.95 5.03 0.63
C PRO A 162 -10.19 5.88 -0.37
N ILE A 163 -10.55 7.17 -0.43
CA ILE A 163 -9.94 8.15 -1.33
C ILE A 163 -8.73 8.81 -0.67
N TRP A 164 -8.87 9.34 0.54
CA TRP A 164 -7.84 10.16 1.19
C TRP A 164 -7.05 9.40 2.24
N PHE A 165 -5.72 9.50 2.17
CA PHE A 165 -4.83 8.88 3.14
C PHE A 165 -3.78 9.85 3.67
N TRP A 166 -3.60 9.80 4.99
CA TRP A 166 -2.48 10.45 5.64
C TRP A 166 -1.18 9.71 5.36
N SER A 167 -0.10 10.47 5.15
CA SER A 167 1.26 9.96 5.27
C SER A 167 1.87 10.32 6.63
N ALA A 168 3.06 9.80 6.93
CA ALA A 168 3.87 10.15 8.08
C ALA A 168 4.71 11.42 7.88
N SER A 169 4.64 12.03 6.69
CA SER A 169 5.51 13.14 6.33
C SER A 169 4.90 14.49 6.75
N PRO A 170 5.55 15.25 7.65
CA PRO A 170 5.11 16.61 7.96
C PRO A 170 5.37 17.55 6.76
N PHE A 171 4.64 18.67 6.69
CA PHE A 171 4.90 19.69 5.69
C PHE A 171 5.91 20.71 6.24
N ALA A 172 7.13 20.71 5.68
CA ALA A 172 8.25 21.48 6.22
C ALA A 172 8.03 23.00 6.30
N HIS A 173 7.19 23.56 5.42
CA HIS A 173 6.98 25.00 5.31
C HIS A 173 5.86 25.52 6.22
N LEU A 174 5.04 24.64 6.79
CA LEU A 174 3.94 25.04 7.67
C LEU A 174 3.56 23.90 8.62
N GLU A 175 3.82 24.08 9.91
CA GLU A 175 3.68 23.05 10.95
C GLU A 175 2.24 22.57 11.15
N SER A 176 1.23 23.39 10.81
CA SER A 176 -0.18 23.02 10.87
C SER A 176 -0.60 22.09 9.73
N ARG A 177 0.30 21.77 8.80
CA ARG A 177 0.03 20.90 7.65
C ARG A 177 0.89 19.64 7.63
N ALA A 178 0.38 18.63 6.94
CA ALA A 178 1.09 17.39 6.66
C ALA A 178 0.75 16.91 5.25
N TRP A 179 1.52 15.94 4.76
CA TRP A 179 1.29 15.35 3.44
C TRP A 179 0.20 14.29 3.47
N SER A 180 -0.72 14.39 2.52
CA SER A 180 -1.72 13.37 2.19
C SER A 180 -1.61 13.00 0.71
N VAL A 181 -2.08 11.79 0.39
CA VAL A 181 -2.26 11.33 -0.99
C VAL A 181 -3.73 10.98 -1.15
N GLU A 182 -4.32 11.42 -2.25
CA GLU A 182 -5.69 11.10 -2.59
C GLU A 182 -5.74 10.25 -3.86
N PHE A 183 -6.63 9.26 -3.86
CA PHE A 183 -6.75 8.28 -4.92
C PHE A 183 -7.97 8.52 -5.83
N ASP A 184 -8.72 9.61 -5.71
CA ASP A 184 -9.72 9.97 -6.72
C ASP A 184 -9.04 10.45 -8.02
N SER A 185 -7.98 11.27 -7.93
CA SER A 185 -7.15 11.64 -9.08
C SER A 185 -5.73 11.09 -9.02
N GLY A 186 -5.24 10.66 -7.86
CA GLY A 186 -3.87 10.16 -7.69
C GLY A 186 -2.85 11.28 -7.45
N SER A 187 -3.30 12.38 -6.85
CA SER A 187 -2.47 13.55 -6.51
C SER A 187 -2.05 13.53 -5.03
N ASP A 188 -0.97 14.26 -4.71
CA ASP A 188 -0.63 14.55 -3.33
C ASP A 188 -0.90 16.01 -2.96
N TYR A 189 -1.12 16.23 -1.66
CA TYR A 189 -1.47 17.54 -1.12
C TYR A 189 -0.77 17.76 0.21
N SER A 190 -0.51 19.03 0.53
CA SER A 190 -0.33 19.44 1.91
C SER A 190 -1.70 19.82 2.46
N THR A 191 -2.15 19.20 3.54
CA THR A 191 -3.52 19.37 4.11
C THR A 191 -3.45 19.71 5.59
N GLY A 192 -4.53 20.23 6.17
CA GLY A 192 -4.57 20.65 7.58
C GLY A 192 -4.53 19.44 8.50
N LYS A 193 -3.76 19.50 9.59
CA LYS A 193 -3.60 18.34 10.50
C LYS A 193 -4.88 17.93 11.24
N ASP A 194 -5.90 18.79 11.25
CA ASP A 194 -7.22 18.52 11.81
C ASP A 194 -8.18 17.85 10.81
N ASP A 195 -7.80 17.74 9.53
CA ASP A 195 -8.58 17.01 8.52
C ASP A 195 -8.62 15.51 8.86
N LEU A 196 -9.77 14.89 8.56
CA LEU A 196 -10.02 13.47 8.84
C LEU A 196 -9.75 12.63 7.60
N TYR A 197 -8.67 11.84 7.61
CA TYR A 197 -8.34 10.92 6.51
C TYR A 197 -8.04 9.51 7.00
N SER A 198 -8.06 8.55 6.08
CA SER A 198 -7.79 7.14 6.36
C SER A 198 -6.30 6.87 6.52
N ILE A 199 -5.96 5.71 7.10
CA ILE A 199 -4.60 5.20 7.19
C ILE A 199 -4.53 3.84 6.49
N ARG A 200 -3.47 3.63 5.72
CA ARG A 200 -3.08 2.31 5.21
C ARG A 200 -1.69 2.01 5.73
N ALA A 201 -1.58 1.03 6.61
CA ALA A 201 -0.31 0.73 7.23
C ALA A 201 0.64 -0.01 6.29
N VAL A 202 1.93 0.26 6.47
CA VAL A 202 3.04 -0.34 5.74
C VAL A 202 4.08 -0.87 6.72
N ARG A 203 4.85 -1.86 6.28
CA ARG A 203 6.07 -2.34 6.94
C ARG A 203 7.10 -2.73 5.89
N ASN A 204 8.32 -2.97 6.32
CA ASN A 204 9.37 -3.49 5.46
C ASN A 204 9.15 -5.01 5.31
N SER A 205 9.15 -5.55 4.09
CA SER A 205 9.08 -7.01 3.91
C SER A 205 10.37 -7.65 4.42
N GLN A 206 10.25 -8.78 5.13
CA GLN A 206 11.40 -9.56 5.61
C GLN A 206 11.93 -10.51 4.54
#